data_AF-A0A945PHJ3-F1
#
_entry.id   AF-A0A945PHJ3-F1
#
_cell.length_a   1.000
_cell.length_b   1.000
_cell.length_c   1.000
_cell.angle_alpha   90.00
_cell.angle_beta   90.00
_cell.angle_gamma   90.00
#
_symmetry.space_group_name_H-M   'P 1'
#
loop_
_entity.id
_entity.type
_entity.pdbx_description
1 polymer ?
#
loop_
_entity_poly.entity_id
_entity_poly.type
_entity_poly.pdbx_seq_one_letter_code
_entity_poly.pdbx_strand_id
1 'polypeptide(L)'
;MFLFAGALLLSKEGRKMMIKTSQDEAQVILTGMISLLIGLPVIILHNVWTADIVGFITFVGWMSVLKGVVRIAYPSHVVNMMRNYTGKSVNIWL
;
A
#
# COMPACT_ATOMS: atom_id res chain seq x y z
N MET A 1 17.52 -4.76 17.03
CA MET A 1 17.27 -4.44 15.60
C MET A 1 15.84 -3.96 15.35
N PHE A 2 14.78 -4.68 15.74
CA PHE A 2 13.39 -4.25 15.51
C PHE A 2 12.95 -2.96 16.24
N LEU A 3 13.44 -2.73 17.46
CA LEU A 3 13.14 -1.50 18.21
C LEU A 3 13.70 -0.24 17.54
N PHE A 4 14.86 -0.36 16.90
CA PHE A 4 15.51 0.75 16.19
C PHE A 4 14.75 1.11 14.91
N ALA A 5 14.26 0.10 14.19
CA ALA A 5 13.37 0.29 13.03
C ALA A 5 12.04 0.94 13.44
N GLY A 6 11.45 0.50 14.56
CA GLY A 6 10.25 1.13 15.12
C GLY A 6 10.46 2.59 15.51
N ALA A 7 11.58 2.90 16.17
CA ALA A 7 11.95 4.27 16.52
C ALA A 7 12.16 5.16 15.28
N LEU A 8 12.80 4.63 14.23
CA LEU A 8 13.01 5.34 12.98
C LEU A 8 11.68 5.65 12.27
N LEU A 9 10.73 4.70 12.24
CA LEU A 9 9.39 4.89 11.65
C LEU A 9 8.53 5.90 12.41
N LEU A 10 8.67 5.96 13.74
CA LEU A 10 7.96 6.93 14.58
C LEU A 10 8.59 8.33 14.53
N SER A 11 9.88 8.43 14.19
CA SER A 11 10.58 9.71 14.07
C SER A 11 9.97 10.62 13.00
N LYS A 12 10.04 11.94 13.24
CA LYS A 12 9.57 12.95 12.26
C LYS A 12 10.32 12.84 10.93
N GLU A 13 11.61 12.53 10.99
CA GLU A 13 12.49 12.38 9.82
C GLU A 13 12.14 11.14 9.00
N GLY A 14 11.96 9.99 9.66
CA GLY A 14 11.53 8.76 8.99
C GLY A 14 10.17 8.91 8.31
N ARG A 15 9.21 9.58 8.98
CA ARG A 15 7.90 9.86 8.37
C ARG A 15 8.01 10.78 7.14
N LYS A 16 8.81 11.84 7.20
CA LYS A 16 9.06 12.73 6.04
C LYS A 16 9.70 11.96 4.88
N MET A 17 10.65 11.09 5.17
CA MET A 17 11.30 10.26 4.16
C MET A 17 10.30 9.28 3.51
N MET A 18 9.48 8.58 4.31
CA MET A 18 8.44 7.68 3.78
C MET A 18 7.44 8.40 2.88
N ILE A 19 7.02 9.60 3.27
CA ILE A 19 6.12 10.44 2.47
C ILE A 19 6.79 10.82 1.15
N LYS A 20 8.03 11.30 1.18
CA LYS A 20 8.78 11.67 -0.02
C LYS A 20 8.94 10.48 -0.97
N THR A 21 9.29 9.31 -0.44
CA THR A 21 9.43 8.07 -1.20
C THR A 21 8.09 7.60 -1.77
N SER A 22 6.97 7.78 -1.06
CA SER A 22 5.64 7.40 -1.54
C SER A 22 5.11 8.27 -2.69
N GLN A 23 5.76 9.41 -2.94
CA GLN A 23 5.44 10.31 -4.06
C GLN A 23 6.27 10.01 -5.31
N ASP A 24 7.14 9.00 -5.26
CA ASP A 24 7.89 8.52 -6.41
C ASP A 24 7.08 7.46 -7.17
N GLU A 25 6.91 7.64 -8.48
CA GLU A 25 6.17 6.72 -9.34
C GLU A 25 6.78 5.31 -9.34
N ALA A 26 8.11 5.19 -9.31
CA ALA A 26 8.79 3.90 -9.30
C ALA A 26 8.47 3.12 -8.01
N GLN A 27 8.36 3.81 -6.88
CA GLN A 27 7.98 3.21 -5.60
C GLN A 27 6.50 2.79 -5.59
N VAL A 28 5.62 3.60 -6.18
CA VAL A 28 4.20 3.25 -6.33
C VAL A 28 4.06 1.98 -7.18
N ILE A 29 4.75 1.89 -8.31
CA ILE A 29 4.76 0.71 -9.18
C ILE A 29 5.32 -0.51 -8.42
N LEU A 30 6.47 -0.37 -7.77
CA LEU A 30 7.11 -1.45 -7.01
C LEU A 30 6.18 -2.02 -5.93
N THR A 31 5.56 -1.15 -5.14
CA THR A 31 4.60 -1.61 -4.12
C THR A 31 3.33 -2.21 -4.73
N GLY A 32 2.93 -1.74 -5.91
CA GLY A 32 1.86 -2.36 -6.70
C GLY A 32 2.20 -3.78 -7.15
N MET A 33 3.42 -3.99 -7.65
CA MET A 33 3.93 -5.32 -8.05
C MET A 33 3.97 -6.28 -6.86
N ILE A 34 4.46 -5.84 -5.70
CA ILE A 34 4.46 -6.66 -4.48
C ILE A 34 3.02 -7.02 -4.08
N SER A 35 2.09 -6.06 -4.16
CA SER A 35 0.67 -6.31 -3.86
C SER A 35 0.05 -7.37 -4.78
N LEU A 36 0.41 -7.37 -6.07
CA LEU A 36 0.00 -8.41 -7.02
C LEU A 36 0.65 -9.76 -6.71
N LEU A 37 1.95 -9.77 -6.43
CA LEU A 37 2.71 -10.97 -6.13
C LEU A 37 2.14 -11.72 -4.92
N ILE A 38 1.63 -10.99 -3.94
CA ILE A 38 0.98 -11.56 -2.76
C ILE A 38 -0.50 -11.88 -3.03
N GLY A 39 -1.23 -10.98 -3.71
CA GLY A 39 -2.67 -11.13 -3.90
C GLY A 39 -3.07 -12.23 -4.89
N LEU A 40 -2.31 -12.41 -5.97
CA LEU A 40 -2.62 -13.42 -7.00
C LEU A 40 -2.57 -14.85 -6.46
N PRO A 41 -1.52 -15.30 -5.73
CA PRO A 41 -1.51 -16.62 -5.12
C PRO A 41 -2.67 -16.84 -4.14
N VAL A 42 -3.04 -15.83 -3.37
CA VAL A 42 -4.16 -15.93 -2.42
C VAL A 42 -5.47 -16.20 -3.16
N ILE A 43 -5.74 -15.48 -4.25
CA ILE A 43 -6.94 -15.72 -5.06
C ILE A 43 -6.86 -17.12 -5.69
N ILE A 44 -5.74 -17.49 -6.32
CA ILE A 44 -5.61 -18.78 -7.02
C ILE A 44 -5.82 -19.97 -6.07
N LEU A 45 -5.27 -19.91 -4.85
CA LEU A 45 -5.31 -21.00 -3.88
C LEU A 45 -6.62 -21.04 -3.08
N HIS A 46 -7.22 -19.89 -2.82
CA HIS A 46 -8.38 -19.75 -1.94
C HIS A 46 -9.56 -19.07 -2.64
N ASN A 47 -9.81 -19.33 -3.93
CA ASN A 47 -10.96 -18.74 -4.66
C ASN A 47 -12.30 -19.40 -4.27
N VAL A 48 -12.65 -19.36 -3.00
CA VAL A 48 -13.87 -19.96 -2.45
C VAL A 48 -14.66 -18.88 -1.74
N TRP A 49 -15.84 -18.56 -2.27
CA TRP A 49 -16.74 -17.59 -1.66
C TRP A 49 -17.70 -18.30 -0.70
N THR A 50 -17.29 -18.35 0.56
CA THR A 50 -18.04 -18.93 1.67
C THR A 50 -18.27 -17.87 2.75
N ALA A 51 -19.35 -18.03 3.55
CA ALA A 51 -19.66 -17.11 4.65
C ALA A 51 -18.80 -17.37 5.92
N ASP A 52 -17.53 -17.74 5.71
CA ASP A 52 -16.58 -18.11 6.75
C ASP A 52 -15.26 -17.33 6.58
N ILE A 53 -14.24 -17.73 7.35
CA ILE A 53 -12.92 -17.09 7.29
C ILE A 53 -12.26 -17.23 5.91
N VAL A 54 -12.54 -18.31 5.17
CA VAL A 54 -11.94 -18.56 3.85
C VAL A 54 -12.47 -17.52 2.86
N GLY A 55 -13.78 -17.25 2.85
CA GLY A 55 -14.34 -16.19 2.01
C GLY A 55 -13.82 -14.80 2.35
N PHE A 56 -13.55 -14.51 3.63
CA PHE A 56 -12.89 -13.26 4.03
C PHE A 56 -11.46 -13.15 3.46
N ILE A 57 -10.69 -14.24 3.48
CA ILE A 57 -9.34 -14.29 2.88
C ILE A 57 -9.41 -14.04 1.36
N THR A 58 -10.38 -14.64 0.68
CA THR A 58 -10.62 -14.42 -0.76
C THR A 58 -10.91 -12.95 -1.04
N PHE A 59 -11.78 -12.32 -0.25
CA PHE A 59 -12.08 -10.90 -0.35
C PHE A 59 -10.83 -10.02 -0.18
N VAL A 60 -10.00 -10.30 0.83
CA VAL A 60 -8.72 -9.59 1.05
C VAL A 60 -7.76 -9.80 -0.13
N GLY A 61 -7.70 -11.02 -0.68
CA GLY A 61 -6.91 -11.33 -1.87
C GLY A 61 -7.29 -10.47 -3.07
N TRP A 62 -8.60 -10.39 -3.38
CA TRP A 62 -9.13 -9.53 -4.43
C TRP A 62 -8.84 -8.06 -4.19
N MET A 63 -8.97 -7.57 -2.96
CA MET A 63 -8.63 -6.18 -2.61
C MET A 63 -7.14 -5.89 -2.80
N SER A 64 -6.25 -6.84 -2.47
CA SER A 64 -4.81 -6.70 -2.71
C SER A 64 -4.49 -6.64 -4.21
N VAL A 65 -5.13 -7.50 -5.01
CA VAL A 65 -4.94 -7.50 -6.46
C VAL A 65 -5.45 -6.20 -7.08
N LEU A 66 -6.65 -5.75 -6.72
CA LEU A 66 -7.20 -4.50 -7.22
C LEU A 66 -6.27 -3.31 -6.92
N LYS A 67 -5.76 -3.21 -5.68
CA LYS A 67 -4.78 -2.17 -5.31
C LYS A 67 -3.50 -2.28 -6.12
N GLY A 68 -3.00 -3.50 -6.33
CA GLY A 68 -1.82 -3.75 -7.15
C GLY A 68 -1.99 -3.29 -8.60
N VAL A 69 -3.11 -3.68 -9.23
CA VAL A 69 -3.45 -3.29 -10.61
C VAL A 69 -3.54 -1.76 -10.72
N VAL A 70 -4.27 -1.09 -9.84
CA VAL A 70 -4.44 0.38 -9.88
C VAL A 70 -3.09 1.10 -9.76
N ARG A 71 -2.19 0.63 -8.89
CA ARG A 71 -0.86 1.22 -8.71
C ARG A 71 0.04 1.08 -9.92
N ILE A 72 -0.06 -0.03 -10.66
CA ILE A 72 0.77 -0.29 -11.85
C ILE A 72 0.16 0.38 -13.09
N ALA A 73 -1.16 0.33 -13.25
CA ALA A 73 -1.84 0.89 -14.42
C ALA A 73 -1.92 2.42 -14.37
N TYR A 74 -2.06 3.00 -13.17
CA TYR A 74 -2.23 4.45 -12.99
C TYR A 74 -1.33 5.02 -11.88
N PRO A 75 0.01 4.89 -11.99
CA PRO A 75 0.93 5.34 -10.95
C PRO A 75 0.85 6.85 -10.69
N SER A 76 0.72 7.65 -11.74
CA SER A 76 0.61 9.12 -11.65
C SER A 76 -0.64 9.58 -10.90
N HIS A 77 -1.77 8.89 -11.05
CA HIS A 77 -2.99 9.17 -10.31
C HIS A 77 -2.82 8.88 -8.81
N VAL A 78 -2.14 7.78 -8.49
CA VAL A 78 -1.85 7.40 -7.10
C VAL A 78 -0.87 8.40 -6.46
N VAL A 79 0.17 8.84 -7.18
CA VAL A 79 1.10 9.87 -6.68
C VAL A 79 0.39 11.20 -6.41
N ASN A 80 -0.46 11.66 -7.32
CA ASN A 80 -1.22 12.90 -7.13
C ASN A 80 -2.17 12.82 -5.93
N MET A 81 -2.84 11.68 -5.77
CA MET A 81 -3.67 11.42 -4.60
C MET A 81 -2.84 11.48 -3.30
N MET A 82 -1.66 10.85 -3.26
CA MET A 82 -0.75 10.88 -2.12
C MET A 82 -0.24 12.30 -1.81
N ARG A 83 0.04 13.11 -2.84
CA ARG A 83 0.46 14.52 -2.69
C ARG A 83 -0.64 15.36 -2.02
N ASN A 84 -1.90 15.18 -2.43
CA ASN A 84 -3.05 15.88 -1.84
C ASN A 84 -3.30 15.48 -0.38
N TYR A 85 -3.23 14.19 -0.06
CA TYR A 85 -3.35 13.70 1.32
C TYR A 85 -2.23 14.21 2.22
N THR A 86 -1.00 14.27 1.70
CA THR A 86 0.16 14.81 2.43
C THR A 86 -0.01 16.30 2.72
N GLY A 87 -0.39 17.11 1.72
CA GLY A 87 -0.58 18.55 1.88
C GLY A 87 -1.64 18.90 2.93
N LYS A 88 -2.70 18.07 3.02
CA LYS A 88 -3.73 18.22 4.05
C LYS A 88 -3.27 17.76 5.44
N SER A 89 -2.52 16.65 5.52
CA SER A 89 -2.01 16.07 6.77
C SER A 89 -0.95 16.93 7.45
N VAL A 90 -0.03 17.50 6.67
CA VAL A 90 1.04 18.38 7.19
C VAL A 90 0.44 19.66 7.80
N ASN A 91 -0.67 20.18 7.26
CA ASN A 91 -1.36 21.36 7.80
C ASN A 91 -2.16 21.11 9.09
N ILE A 92 -2.39 19.87 9.50
CA ILE A 92 -3.15 19.54 10.73
C ILE A 92 -2.20 19.36 11.93
N TRP A 93 -0.91 19.09 11.67
CA TRP A 93 0.12 18.79 12.68
C TRP A 93 1.23 19.83 12.78
N LEU A 94 1.09 20.96 12.07
CA LEU A 94 1.87 22.21 12.21
C LEU A 94 0.93 23.28 12.76
#